data_AF-A0A930VIN7-F1
#
_entry.id   AF-A0A930VIN7-F1
#
_cell.length_a   1.000
_cell.length_b   1.000
_cell.length_c   1.000
_cell.angle_alpha   90.00
_cell.angle_beta   90.00
_cell.angle_gamma   90.00
#
_symmetry.space_group_name_H-M   'P 1'
#
loop_
_entity.id
_entity.type
_entity.pdbx_description
1 polymer ?
#
loop_
_entity_poly.entity_id
_entity_poly.type
_entity_poly.pdbx_seq_one_letter_code
_entity_poly.pdbx_strand_id
1 'polypeptide(L)'
;MDHRLSRRHRIALSLGALILAVPGVASCGFNYATDRENTISNGTSDKSGTVDVLNAVIVSQDDGSGTFIATLSNNSATETIHMSSLDFGSNSTTQVAAFDPIEVKPHAVVNLTNGQGIKVSGDFKAGDFLSLTVGFDNGESADMKVHVVVADDEYEGYDNGTGSPAPAPTASAS
;
A
#
# COMPACT_ATOMS: atom_id res chain seq x y z
N MET A 1 17.32 52.84 -48.37
CA MET A 1 16.13 52.05 -48.00
C MET A 1 16.53 50.58 -47.81
N ASP A 2 16.09 49.98 -46.69
CA ASP A 2 15.62 48.58 -46.57
C ASP A 2 16.54 47.39 -46.26
N HIS A 3 17.70 47.55 -45.59
CA HIS A 3 18.42 46.38 -45.03
C HIS A 3 18.13 46.08 -43.55
N ARG A 4 17.64 47.05 -42.77
CA ARG A 4 17.39 46.85 -41.32
C ARG A 4 16.10 46.09 -41.00
N LEU A 5 15.09 46.17 -41.88
CA LEU A 5 13.80 45.48 -41.70
C LEU A 5 13.92 43.96 -41.97
N SER A 6 14.73 43.57 -42.95
CA SER A 6 14.95 42.16 -43.34
C SER A 6 15.63 41.34 -42.24
N ARG A 7 16.59 41.91 -41.52
CA ARG A 7 17.30 41.22 -40.42
C ARG A 7 16.40 40.95 -39.20
N ARG A 8 15.51 41.88 -38.85
CA ARG A 8 14.57 41.74 -37.72
C ARG A 8 13.52 40.67 -37.99
N HIS A 9 13.00 40.58 -39.21
CA HIS A 9 12.05 39.54 -39.60
C HIS A 9 12.69 38.14 -39.62
N ARG A 10 13.94 38.02 -40.06
CA ARG A 10 14.66 36.73 -40.05
C ARG A 10 14.97 36.21 -38.64
N ILE A 11 15.24 37.11 -37.69
CA ILE A 11 15.48 36.75 -36.28
C ILE A 11 14.17 36.38 -35.56
N ALA A 12 13.05 37.03 -35.89
CA ALA A 12 11.74 36.70 -35.32
C ALA A 12 11.23 35.32 -35.77
N LEU A 13 11.49 34.93 -37.02
CA LEU A 13 11.09 33.63 -37.56
C LEU A 13 11.87 32.45 -36.98
N SER A 14 13.15 32.62 -36.60
CA SER A 14 13.95 31.55 -36.01
C SER A 14 13.63 31.29 -34.53
N LEU A 15 13.16 32.29 -33.76
CA LEU A 15 12.69 32.08 -32.39
C LEU A 15 11.33 31.34 -32.32
N GLY A 16 10.42 31.62 -33.26
CA GLY A 16 9.10 30.99 -33.28
C GLY A 16 9.14 29.48 -33.53
N ALA A 17 10.07 29.03 -34.37
CA ALA A 17 10.25 27.60 -34.68
C ALA A 17 10.79 26.79 -33.49
N LEU A 18 11.59 27.40 -32.60
CA LEU A 18 12.13 26.72 -31.43
C LEU A 18 11.06 26.51 -30.35
N ILE A 19 10.13 27.46 -30.18
CA ILE A 19 9.04 27.39 -29.19
C ILE A 19 8.02 26.30 -29.55
N LEU A 20 7.78 26.05 -30.84
CA LEU A 20 6.84 25.03 -31.33
C LEU A 20 7.40 23.60 -31.32
N ALA A 21 8.71 23.42 -31.17
CA ALA A 21 9.35 22.10 -31.13
C ALA A 21 9.44 21.49 -29.72
N VAL A 22 9.27 22.30 -28.67
CA VAL A 22 9.39 21.85 -27.27
C VAL A 22 8.26 20.90 -26.82
N PRO A 23 6.97 21.06 -27.22
CA PRO A 23 5.91 20.17 -26.75
C PRO A 23 6.00 18.74 -27.30
N GLY A 24 6.64 18.54 -28.46
CA GLY A 24 6.69 17.24 -29.14
C GLY A 24 7.61 16.22 -28.48
N VAL A 25 8.68 16.66 -27.81
CA VAL A 25 9.64 15.80 -27.10
C VAL A 25 9.24 15.50 -25.65
N ALA A 26 8.35 16.29 -25.05
CA ALA A 26 7.82 16.02 -23.72
C ALA A 26 6.66 15.00 -23.72
N SER A 27 5.97 14.82 -24.86
CA SER A 27 4.81 13.91 -24.94
C SER A 27 5.21 12.44 -25.19
N CYS A 28 6.40 12.19 -25.73
CA CYS A 28 7.07 10.89 -25.71
C CYS A 28 8.05 10.86 -24.52
N GLY A 29 7.58 11.24 -23.34
CA GLY A 29 8.38 11.33 -22.13
C GLY A 29 8.96 9.98 -21.73
N PHE A 30 10.06 10.03 -21.00
CA PHE A 30 10.71 8.91 -20.28
C PHE A 30 9.79 8.33 -19.21
N ASN A 31 8.65 7.79 -19.62
CA ASN A 31 7.72 7.02 -18.81
C ASN A 31 7.84 5.56 -19.26
N TYR A 32 9.08 5.05 -19.16
CA TYR A 32 9.37 3.66 -19.48
C TYR A 32 8.53 2.77 -18.58
N ALA A 33 8.06 1.65 -19.13
CA ALA A 33 7.32 0.66 -18.34
C ALA A 33 8.13 0.16 -17.13
N THR A 34 9.46 0.28 -17.15
CA THR A 34 10.37 -0.08 -16.05
C THR A 34 10.42 0.92 -14.91
N ASP A 35 10.05 2.19 -15.17
CA ASP A 35 10.09 3.25 -14.15
C ASP A 35 8.72 3.39 -13.45
N ARG A 36 7.72 2.65 -13.92
CA ARG A 36 6.40 2.57 -13.28
C ARG A 36 6.46 1.54 -12.16
N GLU A 37 5.76 1.86 -11.08
CA GLU A 37 5.49 0.90 -10.02
C GLU A 37 4.74 -0.31 -10.61
N ASN A 38 5.40 -1.46 -10.58
CA ASN A 38 4.83 -2.73 -11.01
C ASN A 38 4.95 -3.73 -9.86
N THR A 39 3.89 -3.84 -9.06
CA THR A 39 3.81 -4.81 -7.97
C THR A 39 3.44 -6.17 -8.54
N ILE A 40 4.45 -6.95 -8.95
CA ILE A 40 4.28 -8.39 -9.22
C ILE A 40 4.37 -9.12 -7.88
N SER A 41 3.30 -9.01 -7.09
CA SER A 41 3.19 -9.70 -5.81
C SER A 41 1.75 -10.13 -5.54
N ASN A 42 1.61 -11.17 -4.71
CA ASN A 42 0.32 -11.63 -4.18
C ASN A 42 -0.26 -10.66 -3.13
N GLY A 43 0.59 -9.83 -2.51
CA GLY A 43 0.18 -8.83 -1.53
C GLY A 43 0.05 -7.41 -2.09
N THR A 44 -0.79 -6.62 -1.43
CA THR A 44 -1.06 -5.23 -1.78
C THR A 44 -0.03 -4.32 -1.12
N SER A 45 0.43 -3.28 -1.81
CA SER A 45 1.35 -2.28 -1.24
C SER A 45 0.78 -0.88 -1.37
N ASP A 46 0.99 -0.05 -0.35
CA ASP A 46 0.75 1.39 -0.35
C ASP A 46 2.05 2.11 0.05
N LYS A 47 2.44 3.10 -0.75
CA LYS A 47 3.67 3.91 -0.55
C LYS A 47 3.37 5.41 -0.59
N SER A 48 2.13 5.77 -0.28
CA SER A 48 1.65 7.15 -0.37
C SER A 48 1.92 7.97 0.89
N GLY A 49 2.06 7.29 2.04
CA GLY A 49 2.37 7.89 3.34
C GLY A 49 3.85 7.92 3.68
N THR A 50 4.16 8.37 4.89
CA THR A 50 5.51 8.37 5.47
C THR A 50 5.96 6.94 5.81
N VAL A 51 5.02 6.09 6.22
CA VAL A 51 5.25 4.64 6.39
C VAL A 51 4.67 3.91 5.20
N ASP A 52 5.53 3.23 4.44
CA ASP A 52 5.07 2.32 3.40
C ASP A 52 4.52 1.04 4.03
N VAL A 53 3.37 0.58 3.54
CA VAL A 53 2.81 -0.74 3.87
C VAL A 53 3.03 -1.63 2.66
N LEU A 54 3.92 -2.61 2.78
CA LEU A 54 4.39 -3.43 1.68
C LEU A 54 3.91 -4.87 1.83
N ASN A 55 3.50 -5.46 0.70
CA ASN A 55 3.09 -6.86 0.59
C ASN A 55 2.07 -7.31 1.66
N ALA A 56 1.06 -6.49 1.91
CA ALA A 56 -0.02 -6.80 2.84
C ALA A 56 -0.88 -7.96 2.29
N VAL A 57 -1.09 -8.98 3.12
CA VAL A 57 -1.99 -10.12 2.89
C VAL A 57 -2.67 -10.53 4.20
N ILE A 58 -3.78 -11.26 4.11
CA ILE A 58 -4.36 -11.98 5.24
C ILE A 58 -4.11 -13.47 5.00
N VAL A 59 -3.29 -14.10 5.83
CA VAL A 59 -3.02 -15.53 5.74
C VAL A 59 -4.06 -16.29 6.54
N SER A 60 -4.77 -17.22 5.91
CA SER A 60 -5.88 -17.95 6.50
C SER A 60 -5.64 -19.45 6.39
N GLN A 61 -5.64 -20.13 7.54
CA GLN A 61 -5.60 -21.59 7.58
C GLN A 61 -7.00 -22.22 7.54
N ASP A 62 -7.99 -21.53 8.13
CA ASP A 62 -9.39 -21.95 8.20
C ASP A 62 -10.32 -20.78 7.85
N ASP A 63 -11.44 -21.09 7.18
CA ASP A 63 -12.49 -20.13 6.86
C ASP A 63 -12.91 -19.30 8.09
N GLY A 64 -13.06 -18.00 7.88
CA GLY A 64 -13.49 -17.02 8.88
C GLY A 64 -12.42 -16.59 9.89
N SER A 65 -11.17 -17.04 9.73
CA SER A 65 -10.05 -16.59 10.55
C SER A 65 -8.78 -16.41 9.72
N GLY A 66 -7.91 -15.52 10.17
CA GLY A 66 -6.60 -15.34 9.55
C GLY A 66 -5.73 -14.37 10.31
N THR A 67 -4.55 -14.10 9.75
CA THR A 67 -3.56 -13.17 10.28
C THR A 67 -3.20 -12.15 9.21
N PHE A 68 -3.44 -10.86 9.50
CA PHE A 68 -2.90 -9.78 8.70
C PHE A 68 -1.38 -9.72 8.90
N ILE A 69 -0.64 -9.80 7.79
CA ILE A 69 0.80 -9.63 7.75
C ILE A 69 1.15 -8.58 6.68
N ALA A 70 2.20 -7.81 6.95
CA ALA A 70 2.75 -6.83 6.04
C ALA A 70 4.21 -6.52 6.43
N THR A 71 4.90 -5.78 5.58
CA THR A 71 6.17 -5.12 5.93
C THR A 71 5.94 -3.62 6.01
N LEU A 72 6.27 -3.02 7.14
CA LEU A 72 6.17 -1.57 7.37
C LEU A 72 7.56 -0.95 7.18
N SER A 73 7.68 0.10 6.37
CA SER A 73 8.95 0.81 6.13
C SER A 73 8.78 2.30 6.40
N ASN A 74 9.44 2.81 7.43
CA ASN A 74 9.34 4.22 7.81
C ASN A 74 10.39 5.07 7.06
N ASN A 75 9.92 5.92 6.16
CA ASN A 75 10.75 6.82 5.36
C ASN A 75 11.13 8.12 6.09
N SER A 76 10.60 8.36 7.30
CA SER A 76 11.03 9.46 8.16
C SER A 76 12.48 9.27 8.59
N ALA A 77 13.26 10.35 8.51
CA ALA A 77 14.65 10.36 8.96
C ALA A 77 14.82 10.56 10.47
N THR A 78 13.77 11.02 11.16
CA THR A 78 13.87 11.47 12.55
C THR A 78 12.74 10.99 13.45
N GLU A 79 11.59 10.63 12.90
CA GLU A 79 10.39 10.34 13.69
C GLU A 79 10.13 8.84 13.77
N THR A 80 9.86 8.36 14.99
CA THR A 80 9.29 7.02 15.20
C THR A 80 7.78 7.14 15.01
N ILE A 81 7.21 6.23 14.22
CA ILE A 81 5.78 6.20 13.91
C ILE A 81 5.24 4.84 14.35
N HIS A 82 4.05 4.82 14.94
CA HIS A 82 3.40 3.58 15.36
C HIS A 82 2.22 3.25 14.46
N MET A 83 2.15 2.00 13.98
CA MET A 83 0.88 1.46 13.50
C MET A 83 -0.01 1.25 14.72
N SER A 84 -1.11 1.98 14.77
CA SER A 84 -1.98 2.05 15.95
C SER A 84 -3.38 1.45 15.71
N SER A 85 -3.78 1.28 14.45
CA SER A 85 -5.07 0.68 14.12
C SER A 85 -5.03 -0.16 12.85
N LEU A 86 -5.89 -1.17 12.82
CA LEU A 86 -6.30 -1.91 11.65
C LEU A 86 -7.83 -1.95 11.68
N ASP A 87 -8.48 -1.43 10.65
CA ASP A 87 -9.94 -1.29 10.61
C ASP A 87 -10.49 -1.82 9.28
N PHE A 88 -11.66 -2.45 9.28
CA PHE A 88 -12.31 -2.97 8.08
C PHE A 88 -13.54 -2.15 7.67
N GLY A 89 -13.76 -0.99 8.29
CA GLY A 89 -14.92 -0.14 8.14
C GLY A 89 -16.09 -0.59 9.01
N SER A 90 -16.95 0.37 9.36
CA SER A 90 -18.08 0.17 10.29
C SER A 90 -19.15 -0.82 9.82
N ASN A 91 -19.16 -1.17 8.53
CA ASN A 91 -20.13 -2.11 7.95
C ASN A 91 -19.54 -3.52 7.76
N SER A 92 -18.28 -3.74 8.13
CA SER A 92 -17.64 -5.04 8.02
C SER A 92 -18.02 -5.94 9.19
N THR A 93 -18.13 -7.24 8.90
CA THR A 93 -18.26 -8.29 9.91
C THR A 93 -16.90 -8.77 10.41
N THR A 94 -15.81 -8.30 9.81
CA THR A 94 -14.44 -8.63 10.21
C THR A 94 -14.02 -7.83 11.43
N GLN A 95 -13.52 -8.55 12.43
CA GLN A 95 -13.02 -8.04 13.69
C GLN A 95 -11.51 -8.21 13.75
N VAL A 96 -10.86 -7.28 14.45
CA VAL A 96 -9.42 -7.28 14.68
C VAL A 96 -9.17 -7.62 16.13
N ALA A 97 -8.28 -8.58 16.39
CA ALA A 97 -7.85 -8.88 17.74
C ALA A 97 -7.09 -7.68 18.32
N ALA A 98 -7.18 -7.47 19.63
CA ALA A 98 -6.39 -6.42 20.28
C ALA A 98 -4.90 -6.70 20.10
N PHE A 99 -4.14 -5.65 19.76
CA PHE A 99 -2.70 -5.68 19.60
C PHE A 99 -2.09 -4.40 20.19
N ASP A 100 -0.83 -4.49 20.61
CA ASP A 100 -0.08 -3.31 21.05
C ASP A 100 0.40 -2.52 19.83
N PRO A 101 0.42 -1.16 19.87
CA PRO A 101 0.92 -0.36 18.76
C PRO A 101 2.32 -0.81 18.31
N ILE A 102 2.49 -0.97 16.99
CA ILE A 102 3.74 -1.49 16.42
C ILE A 102 4.66 -0.32 16.10
N GLU A 103 5.78 -0.25 16.82
CA GLU A 103 6.81 0.79 16.66
C GLU A 103 7.62 0.59 15.37
N VAL A 104 7.65 1.61 14.51
CA VAL A 104 8.53 1.66 13.33
C VAL A 104 9.48 2.85 13.47
N LYS A 105 10.73 2.55 13.85
CA LYS A 105 11.79 3.56 14.04
C LYS A 105 12.13 4.31 12.73
N PRO A 106 12.77 5.48 12.82
CA PRO A 106 13.24 6.19 11.63
C PRO A 106 14.13 5.31 10.75
N HIS A 107 13.91 5.33 9.43
CA HIS A 107 14.62 4.49 8.44
C HIS A 107 14.64 2.98 8.76
N ALA A 108 13.67 2.51 9.55
CA ALA A 108 13.58 1.10 9.90
C ALA A 108 12.48 0.39 9.13
N VAL A 109 12.63 -0.94 9.09
CA VAL A 109 11.65 -1.85 8.51
C VAL A 109 11.20 -2.82 9.60
N VAL A 110 9.89 -3.03 9.70
CA VAL A 110 9.27 -4.01 10.59
C VAL A 110 8.50 -5.01 9.74
N ASN A 111 8.76 -6.30 9.93
CA ASN A 111 8.07 -7.37 9.22
C ASN A 111 7.11 -8.08 10.20
N LEU A 112 5.82 -8.06 9.90
CA LEU A 112 4.74 -8.61 10.73
C LEU A 112 4.53 -10.12 10.52
N THR A 113 5.60 -10.87 10.26
CA THR A 113 5.58 -12.33 10.18
C THR A 113 6.10 -12.95 11.48
N ASN A 114 6.08 -14.28 11.56
CA ASN A 114 6.65 -15.05 12.68
C ASN A 114 6.03 -14.67 14.04
N GLY A 115 4.70 -14.64 14.10
CA GLY A 115 3.96 -14.34 15.32
C GLY A 115 3.74 -12.85 15.61
N GLN A 116 4.26 -11.96 14.77
CA GLN A 116 4.06 -10.50 14.90
C GLN A 116 2.87 -9.98 14.08
N GLY A 117 2.19 -10.85 13.34
CA GLY A 117 0.98 -10.49 12.61
C GLY A 117 -0.17 -10.15 13.55
N ILE A 118 -1.28 -9.67 12.98
CA ILE A 118 -2.47 -9.28 13.74
C ILE A 118 -3.60 -10.25 13.39
N LYS A 119 -4.15 -10.94 14.39
CA LYS A 119 -5.28 -11.86 14.17
C LYS A 119 -6.53 -11.09 13.76
N VAL A 120 -7.22 -11.62 12.76
CA VAL A 120 -8.51 -11.12 12.27
C VAL A 120 -9.50 -12.28 12.12
N SER A 121 -10.78 -11.99 12.28
CA SER A 121 -11.85 -13.00 12.21
C SER A 121 -13.11 -12.38 11.63
N GLY A 122 -13.84 -13.09 10.78
CA GLY A 122 -15.02 -12.54 10.10
C GLY A 122 -15.68 -13.55 9.17
N ASP A 123 -16.50 -13.07 8.24
CA ASP A 123 -17.08 -13.88 7.17
C ASP A 123 -16.23 -13.73 5.89
N PHE A 124 -15.15 -14.49 5.80
CA PHE A 124 -14.24 -14.52 4.65
C PHE A 124 -13.53 -15.87 4.55
N LYS A 125 -12.94 -16.16 3.38
CA LYS A 125 -12.08 -17.33 3.15
C LYS A 125 -10.92 -17.00 2.22
N ALA A 126 -9.98 -17.93 2.08
CA ALA A 126 -8.90 -17.81 1.10
C ALA A 126 -9.45 -17.59 -0.33
N GLY A 127 -8.84 -16.64 -1.06
CA GLY A 127 -9.25 -16.16 -2.37
C GLY A 127 -10.12 -14.88 -2.35
N ASP A 128 -10.65 -14.51 -1.18
CA ASP A 128 -11.40 -13.26 -1.03
C ASP A 128 -10.48 -12.03 -0.99
N PHE A 129 -11.08 -10.85 -1.17
CA PHE A 129 -10.40 -9.57 -0.98
C PHE A 129 -11.15 -8.74 0.06
N LEU A 130 -10.43 -8.28 1.07
CA LEU A 130 -10.97 -7.43 2.13
C LEU A 130 -10.45 -6.01 2.00
N SER A 131 -11.35 -5.04 2.09
CA SER A 131 -11.00 -3.63 2.24
C SER A 131 -10.69 -3.35 3.70
N LEU A 132 -9.54 -2.72 3.94
CA LEU A 132 -9.10 -2.34 5.28
C LEU A 132 -8.33 -1.02 5.24
N THR A 133 -8.19 -0.41 6.42
CA THR A 133 -7.42 0.80 6.64
C THR A 133 -6.38 0.52 7.73
N VAL A 134 -5.11 0.72 7.40
CA VAL A 134 -4.01 0.75 8.38
C VAL A 134 -3.85 2.18 8.87
N GLY A 135 -3.94 2.42 10.17
CA GLY A 135 -3.81 3.76 10.75
C GLY A 135 -2.54 3.94 11.57
N PHE A 136 -1.95 5.13 11.46
CA PHE A 136 -0.72 5.52 12.13
C PHE A 136 -0.97 6.66 13.13
N ASP A 137 -0.14 6.74 14.17
CA ASP A 137 -0.27 7.74 15.24
C ASP A 137 0.08 9.17 14.81
N ASN A 138 0.74 9.34 13.66
CA ASN A 138 0.97 10.63 13.01
C ASN A 138 -0.28 11.17 12.27
N GLY A 139 -1.39 10.42 12.26
CA GLY A 139 -2.64 10.78 11.60
C GLY A 139 -2.73 10.37 10.13
N GLU A 140 -1.70 9.72 9.58
CA GLU A 140 -1.75 9.11 8.25
C GLU A 140 -2.46 7.75 8.31
N SER A 141 -2.96 7.34 7.15
CA SER A 141 -3.59 6.03 6.97
C SER A 141 -3.37 5.50 5.56
N ALA A 142 -3.34 4.17 5.42
CA ALA A 142 -3.29 3.48 4.14
C ALA A 142 -4.57 2.67 3.93
N ASP A 143 -5.36 3.05 2.91
CA ASP A 143 -6.55 2.32 2.50
C ASP A 143 -6.17 1.26 1.47
N MET A 144 -6.43 0.00 1.79
CA MET A 144 -5.93 -1.14 1.03
C MET A 144 -7.04 -2.14 0.74
N LYS A 145 -6.96 -2.78 -0.43
CA LYS A 145 -7.75 -3.98 -0.75
C LYS A 145 -6.81 -5.16 -0.73
N VAL A 146 -6.85 -5.93 0.35
CA VAL A 146 -5.88 -6.97 0.69
C VAL A 146 -6.45 -8.35 0.33
N HIS A 147 -5.62 -9.20 -0.27
CA HIS A 147 -6.00 -10.57 -0.62
C HIS A 147 -5.91 -11.49 0.59
N VAL A 148 -6.90 -12.37 0.75
CA VAL A 148 -6.84 -13.48 1.70
C VAL A 148 -6.18 -14.66 1.00
N VAL A 149 -4.99 -15.05 1.47
CA VAL A 149 -4.22 -16.17 0.94
C VAL A 149 -4.36 -17.38 1.85
N VAL A 150 -4.24 -18.57 1.27
CA VAL A 150 -4.18 -19.82 2.03
C VAL A 150 -2.84 -19.93 2.75
N ALA A 151 -2.84 -20.53 3.94
CA ALA A 151 -1.64 -20.78 4.74
C ALA A 151 -0.83 -21.98 4.24
N ASP A 152 -0.41 -21.97 2.98
CA ASP A 152 0.42 -22.99 2.35
C ASP A 152 1.65 -22.38 1.65
N ASP A 153 2.56 -23.24 1.19
CA ASP A 153 3.77 -22.88 0.46
C ASP A 153 4.54 -21.71 1.10
N GLU A 154 4.63 -20.54 0.45
CA GLU A 154 5.33 -19.37 0.99
C GLU A 154 4.67 -18.73 2.22
N TYR A 155 3.41 -19.09 2.52
CA TYR A 155 2.63 -18.60 3.66
C TYR A 155 2.47 -19.63 4.78
N GLU A 156 3.08 -20.81 4.67
CA GLU A 156 3.00 -21.85 5.68
C GLU A 156 3.43 -21.32 7.06
N GLY A 157 2.55 -21.49 8.05
CA GLY A 157 2.81 -21.10 9.43
C GLY A 157 2.67 -19.61 9.72
N TYR A 158 2.23 -18.76 8.79
CA TYR A 158 2.01 -17.33 9.05
C TYR A 158 0.61 -16.97 9.56
N ASP A 159 -0.32 -17.92 9.65
CA ASP A 159 -1.57 -17.72 10.40
C ASP A 159 -1.37 -17.87 11.92
N ASN A 160 -0.40 -17.14 12.47
CA ASN A 160 0.07 -17.28 13.85
C ASN A 160 0.19 -15.94 14.61
N GLY A 161 -0.53 -14.91 14.15
CA GLY A 161 -0.45 -13.56 14.72
C GLY A 161 -0.85 -13.43 16.19
N THR A 162 -0.61 -12.23 16.71
CA THR A 162 -0.94 -11.80 18.08
C THR A 162 -2.43 -11.58 18.29
N GLY A 163 -2.84 -11.67 19.56
CA GLY A 163 -4.23 -11.57 19.98
C GLY A 163 -4.98 -12.90 19.83
N SER A 164 -6.19 -12.97 20.38
CA SER A 164 -7.09 -14.08 20.13
C SER A 164 -8.12 -13.60 19.10
N PRO A 165 -8.37 -14.34 17.99
CA PRO A 165 -9.44 -13.98 17.08
C PRO A 165 -10.75 -13.88 17.86
N ALA A 166 -11.58 -12.90 17.51
CA ALA A 166 -12.90 -12.83 18.10
C ALA A 166 -13.68 -14.11 17.73
N PRO A 167 -14.52 -14.64 18.64
CA PRO A 167 -15.29 -15.82 18.32
C PRO A 167 -16.11 -15.59 17.05
N ALA A 168 -16.01 -16.53 16.11
CA ALA A 168 -16.80 -16.50 14.89
C ALA A 168 -18.29 -16.30 15.24
N PRO A 169 -19.04 -15.49 14.48
CA PRO A 169 -20.47 -15.36 14.70
C PRO A 169 -21.09 -16.76 14.59
N THR A 170 -21.68 -17.25 15.67
CA THR A 170 -22.37 -18.54 15.68
C THR A 170 -23.49 -18.47 14.65
N ALA A 171 -23.43 -19.32 13.62
CA ALA A 171 -24.52 -19.45 12.67
C ALA A 171 -25.80 -19.77 13.45
N SER A 172 -26.74 -18.83 13.46
CA SER A 172 -28.07 -19.09 14.02
C SER A 172 -28.74 -20.11 13.11
N ALA A 173 -28.88 -21.34 13.58
CA ALA A 173 -29.65 -22.36 12.90
C ALA A 173 -31.09 -21.85 12.71
N SER A 174 -31.53 -21.73 11.45
CA SER A 174 -32.94 -21.56 11.07
C SER A 174 -33.57 -22.90 10.75
#